data_AF-A0A151IK77-F1
#
_entry.id   AF-A0A151IK77-F1
#
_cell.length_a   1.000
_cell.length_b   1.000
_cell.length_c   1.000
_cell.angle_alpha   90.00
_cell.angle_beta   90.00
_cell.angle_gamma   90.00
#
_symmetry.space_group_name_H-M   'P 1'
#
loop_
_entity.id
_entity.type
_entity.pdbx_description
1 polymer ?
#
loop_
_entity_poly.entity_id
_entity_poly.type
_entity_poly.pdbx_seq_one_letter_code
_entity_poly.pdbx_strand_id
1 'polypeptide(L)'
;MTHIDSQKLKTIINEKDWDQLLQNIKPKHFVRQESKMILDASILAQICQVLVSETTPVTIIILCLKCLGNSCLDSYKHKQHTIENVESIKYSKNLYNKLVESDVCKQRKNCDYPHDSYFPYDGVIEWTVDYIKIHGKSIYHLTDNELDILRLSIQFLCNLFTYACPNITEKDIRRYLNCDNLKQAILSCMQSDNRLLANAACIYVHNALKKLCQNYFTMEKKDLFLQLFKPAREGFTSAKDALLFLLHQPNVFEDVYNNITMNEKLDLLKIIYDEVWNAWQSDFNTVFTENQAEFLALTFCKKSDLILKTVDTYVNNIDPTEIILILNILGLLTTQYKIVENIRSLLINCKYLLMSLHMMGKEADNYFTPITNLSQVVPNTQRRSVNICSNANDTEVSGVTAANHDLQEHPAYGFKAGLIQVIANVVHRNKMCQDLFREIDGIPLLLDCCNIDARNPLILQWAILALRNLCEGNPENQEIIRNCEKTGVPDNPALQEMGLTLHEDADGKSIRIAPLRRN
;
A
#
# COMPACT_ATOMS: atom_id res chain seq x y z
N MET A 1 0.31 20.00 39.07
CA MET A 1 1.08 18.74 39.00
C MET A 1 0.54 17.81 40.06
N THR A 2 -0.16 16.73 39.68
CA THR A 2 -0.57 15.70 40.64
C THR A 2 0.63 14.81 40.93
N HIS A 3 1.35 15.11 42.01
CA HIS A 3 2.39 14.24 42.53
C HIS A 3 1.71 12.98 43.08
N ILE A 4 1.94 11.82 42.45
CA ILE A 4 1.45 10.55 42.99
C ILE A 4 2.29 10.25 44.24
N ASP A 5 1.64 10.17 45.39
CA ASP A 5 2.30 9.76 46.64
C ASP A 5 2.39 8.23 46.68
N SER A 6 3.63 7.72 46.67
CA SER A 6 3.95 6.30 46.70
C SER A 6 3.42 5.60 47.97
N GLN A 7 3.41 6.26 49.14
CA GLN A 7 2.87 5.68 50.37
C GLN A 7 1.35 5.63 50.35
N LYS A 8 0.70 6.72 49.90
CA LYS A 8 -0.76 6.74 49.74
C LYS A 8 -1.23 5.64 48.77
N LEU A 9 -0.53 5.47 47.66
CA LEU A 9 -0.83 4.42 46.68
C LEU A 9 -0.71 3.02 47.30
N LYS A 10 0.32 2.81 48.12
CA LYS A 10 0.55 1.52 48.80
C LYS A 10 -0.59 1.19 49.75
N THR A 11 -1.10 2.18 50.50
CA THR A 11 -2.27 2.00 51.36
C THR A 11 -3.51 1.61 50.55
N ILE A 12 -3.81 2.34 49.47
CA ILE A 12 -4.96 2.07 48.59
C ILE A 12 -4.90 0.63 48.03
N ILE A 13 -3.72 0.19 47.58
CA ILE A 13 -3.52 -1.16 47.02
C ILE A 13 -3.69 -2.24 48.09
N ASN A 14 -3.12 -2.04 49.29
CA ASN A 14 -3.24 -3.00 50.39
C ASN A 14 -4.68 -3.15 50.88
N GLU A 15 -5.44 -2.05 50.91
CA GLU A 15 -6.87 -2.03 51.26
C GLU A 15 -7.77 -2.56 50.14
N LYS A 16 -7.21 -2.79 48.94
CA LYS A 16 -7.95 -3.16 47.71
C LYS A 16 -9.05 -2.16 47.35
N ASP A 17 -8.84 -0.88 47.65
CA ASP A 17 -9.76 0.20 47.29
C ASP A 17 -9.57 0.60 45.81
N TRP A 18 -10.19 -0.19 44.94
CA TRP A 18 -10.07 -0.03 43.49
C TRP A 18 -10.70 1.26 42.95
N ASP A 19 -11.72 1.79 43.63
CA ASP A 19 -12.37 3.04 43.26
C ASP A 19 -11.43 4.22 43.52
N GLN A 20 -10.79 4.25 44.70
CA GLN A 20 -9.75 5.25 44.96
C GLN A 20 -8.57 5.09 44.00
N LEU A 21 -8.17 3.87 43.66
CA LEU A 21 -7.09 3.65 42.69
C LEU A 21 -7.42 4.28 41.33
N LEU A 22 -8.62 4.04 40.79
CA LEU A 22 -9.09 4.61 39.53
C LEU A 22 -9.18 6.14 39.54
N GLN A 23 -9.48 6.73 40.69
CA GLN A 23 -9.53 8.19 40.85
C GLN A 23 -8.12 8.80 40.88
N ASN A 24 -7.19 8.21 41.64
CA ASN A 24 -5.85 8.77 41.88
C ASN A 24 -4.86 8.48 40.73
N ILE A 25 -5.00 7.34 40.04
CA ILE A 25 -4.08 6.90 38.98
C ILE A 25 -4.68 7.13 37.60
N LYS A 26 -3.92 7.83 36.73
CA LYS A 26 -4.26 8.05 35.32
C LYS A 26 -3.06 7.69 34.44
N PRO A 27 -3.27 7.02 33.28
CA PRO A 27 -2.17 6.61 32.40
C PRO A 27 -1.24 7.74 31.97
N LYS A 28 -1.77 8.97 31.80
CA LYS A 28 -0.97 10.16 31.46
C LYS A 28 0.11 10.51 32.49
N HIS A 29 0.01 10.01 33.73
CA HIS A 29 1.02 10.22 34.76
C HIS A 29 2.30 9.38 34.53
N PHE A 30 2.26 8.38 33.65
CA PHE A 30 3.35 7.42 33.42
C PHE A 30 4.18 7.74 32.16
N VAL A 31 3.81 8.78 31.41
CA VAL A 31 4.63 9.33 30.32
C VAL A 31 5.55 10.40 30.88
N ARG A 32 6.77 10.53 30.34
CA ARG A 32 7.70 11.59 30.69
C ARG A 32 7.05 12.97 30.43
N GLN A 33 6.86 13.75 31.49
CA GLN A 33 6.25 15.07 31.39
C GLN A 33 7.28 16.13 30.95
N GLU A 34 6.81 17.27 30.43
CA GLU A 34 7.64 18.40 29.98
C GLU A 34 8.63 18.91 31.04
N SER A 35 8.32 18.68 32.32
CA SER A 35 9.17 18.98 33.48
C SER A 35 10.43 18.11 33.61
N LYS A 36 10.64 17.15 32.70
CA LYS A 36 11.75 16.17 32.67
C LYS A 36 11.83 15.19 33.86
N MET A 37 10.96 15.30 34.86
CA MET A 37 10.98 14.42 36.03
C MET A 37 10.36 13.06 35.70
N ILE A 38 11.11 11.98 35.96
CA ILE A 38 10.67 10.59 35.77
C ILE A 38 9.85 10.18 37.00
N LEU A 39 8.77 9.42 36.78
CA LEU A 39 7.92 8.88 37.85
C LEU A 39 8.74 7.95 38.77
N ASP A 40 8.59 8.02 40.08
CA ASP A 40 9.30 7.15 41.03
C ASP A 40 9.11 5.65 40.69
N ALA A 41 10.21 4.91 40.56
CA ALA A 41 10.22 3.48 40.23
C ALA A 41 9.41 2.63 41.23
N SER A 42 9.29 3.06 42.50
CA SER A 42 8.45 2.39 43.49
C SER A 42 6.96 2.43 43.13
N ILE A 43 6.49 3.51 42.50
CA ILE A 43 5.12 3.63 42.01
C ILE A 43 4.90 2.64 40.86
N LEU A 44 5.89 2.53 39.97
CA LEU A 44 5.82 1.57 38.86
C LEU A 44 5.82 0.12 39.36
N ALA A 45 6.63 -0.20 40.39
CA ALA A 45 6.64 -1.50 41.04
C ALA A 45 5.29 -1.84 41.70
N GLN A 46 4.62 -0.86 42.31
CA GLN A 46 3.25 -1.04 42.85
C GLN A 46 2.24 -1.36 41.75
N ILE A 47 2.30 -0.69 40.60
CA ILE A 47 1.44 -1.00 39.45
C ILE A 47 1.73 -2.41 38.91
N CYS A 48 3.00 -2.83 38.83
CA CYS A 48 3.37 -4.20 38.47
C CYS A 48 2.79 -5.22 39.46
N GLN A 49 2.92 -4.97 40.76
CA GLN A 49 2.38 -5.83 41.82
C GLN A 49 0.86 -6.03 41.67
N VAL A 50 0.13 -4.96 41.36
CA VAL A 50 -1.31 -5.03 41.08
C VAL A 50 -1.60 -5.84 39.81
N LEU A 51 -0.85 -5.63 38.72
CA LEU A 51 -1.07 -6.38 37.48
C LEU A 51 -0.91 -7.89 37.66
N VAL A 52 0.15 -8.32 38.36
CA VAL A 52 0.51 -9.74 38.49
C VAL A 52 -0.28 -10.46 39.58
N SER A 53 -1.13 -9.75 40.32
CA SER A 53 -2.02 -10.32 41.35
C SER A 53 -3.22 -11.01 40.72
N GLU A 54 -3.51 -12.23 41.19
CA GLU A 54 -4.63 -13.05 40.72
C GLU A 54 -6.00 -12.51 41.14
N THR A 55 -6.05 -11.60 42.12
CA THR A 55 -7.31 -11.04 42.65
C THR A 55 -7.67 -9.68 42.06
N THR A 56 -6.91 -9.20 41.08
CA THR A 56 -7.07 -7.87 40.51
C THR A 56 -8.26 -7.82 39.55
N PRO A 57 -9.20 -6.87 39.73
CA PRO A 57 -10.32 -6.71 38.82
C PRO A 57 -9.87 -6.33 37.40
N VAL A 58 -10.65 -6.75 36.41
CA VAL A 58 -10.39 -6.51 34.98
C VAL A 58 -10.19 -5.03 34.63
N THR A 59 -10.99 -4.14 35.20
CA THR A 59 -10.86 -2.67 35.01
C THR A 59 -9.52 -2.14 35.51
N ILE A 60 -8.99 -2.73 36.57
CA ILE A 60 -7.70 -2.37 37.15
C ILE A 60 -6.55 -2.96 36.34
N ILE A 61 -6.68 -4.19 35.81
CA ILE A 61 -5.72 -4.77 34.86
C ILE A 61 -5.54 -3.85 33.65
N ILE A 62 -6.65 -3.38 33.07
CA ILE A 62 -6.66 -2.42 31.95
C ILE A 62 -5.94 -1.12 32.34
N LEU A 63 -6.20 -0.58 33.53
CA LEU A 63 -5.50 0.61 34.03
C LEU A 63 -3.99 0.38 34.15
N CYS A 64 -3.57 -0.74 34.74
CA CYS A 64 -2.18 -1.10 34.91
C CYS A 64 -1.46 -1.22 33.57
N LEU A 65 -2.03 -1.95 32.61
CA LEU A 65 -1.43 -2.10 31.28
C LEU A 65 -1.28 -0.77 30.54
N LYS A 66 -2.27 0.14 30.66
CA LYS A 66 -2.15 1.51 30.09
C LYS A 66 -1.01 2.30 30.75
N CYS A 67 -0.86 2.22 32.06
CA CYS A 67 0.21 2.89 32.79
C CYS A 67 1.60 2.33 32.42
N LEU A 68 1.73 1.00 32.38
CA LEU A 68 2.96 0.29 32.05
C LEU A 68 3.36 0.48 30.57
N GLY A 69 2.40 0.47 29.66
CA GLY A 69 2.66 0.76 28.24
C GLY A 69 3.18 2.18 28.04
N ASN A 70 2.67 3.14 28.80
CA ASN A 70 3.11 4.54 28.75
C ASN A 70 4.51 4.74 29.36
N SER A 71 4.87 3.98 30.39
CA SER A 71 6.20 4.07 31.01
C SER A 71 7.33 3.59 30.08
N CYS A 72 7.01 2.84 29.02
CA CYS A 72 7.97 2.42 28.01
C CYS A 72 8.30 3.50 26.95
N LEU A 73 7.41 4.47 26.70
CA LEU A 73 7.55 5.38 25.54
C LEU A 73 8.78 6.29 25.65
N ASP A 74 9.01 6.91 26.81
CA ASP A 74 10.15 7.83 27.02
C ASP A 74 10.57 7.96 28.50
N SER A 75 10.05 7.11 29.39
CA SER A 75 10.34 7.21 30.83
C SER A 75 11.48 6.28 31.25
N TYR A 76 11.31 4.97 31.07
CA TYR A 76 12.24 3.96 31.57
C TYR A 76 12.76 3.06 30.45
N LYS A 77 14.08 2.79 30.45
CA LYS A 77 14.65 1.70 29.66
C LYS A 77 14.55 0.37 30.41
N HIS A 78 14.46 -0.74 29.68
CA HIS A 78 14.50 -2.04 30.31
C HIS A 78 15.93 -2.38 30.76
N LYS A 79 16.06 -2.98 31.94
CA LYS A 79 17.27 -3.68 32.38
C LYS A 79 16.88 -4.71 33.43
N GLN A 80 17.33 -5.95 33.29
CA GLN A 80 17.06 -6.99 34.26
C GLN A 80 17.64 -6.61 35.64
N HIS A 81 16.90 -6.90 36.72
CA HIS A 81 17.34 -6.66 38.09
C HIS A 81 17.24 -7.92 38.92
N THR A 82 18.36 -8.36 39.45
CA THR A 82 18.44 -9.38 40.51
C THR A 82 18.80 -8.71 41.84
N ILE A 83 18.12 -9.11 42.90
CA ILE A 83 18.41 -8.70 44.29
C ILE A 83 18.82 -9.96 45.05
N GLU A 84 19.93 -9.88 45.79
CA GLU A 84 20.40 -10.99 46.62
C GLU A 84 19.30 -11.43 47.60
N ASN A 85 19.12 -12.75 47.75
CA ASN A 85 18.11 -13.37 48.61
C ASN A 85 16.64 -13.16 48.21
N VAL A 86 16.37 -12.67 47.00
CA VAL A 86 15.02 -12.63 46.42
C VAL A 86 14.87 -13.77 45.42
N GLU A 87 14.02 -14.75 45.75
CA GLU A 87 13.76 -15.88 44.87
C GLU A 87 12.98 -15.45 43.61
N SER A 88 13.43 -15.92 42.45
CA SER A 88 12.78 -15.68 41.17
C SER A 88 11.53 -16.55 41.03
N ILE A 89 10.36 -15.97 41.28
CA ILE A 89 9.07 -16.62 41.07
C ILE A 89 8.34 -16.05 39.84
N LYS A 90 7.27 -16.74 39.41
CA LYS A 90 6.44 -16.35 38.25
C LYS A 90 6.08 -14.87 38.28
N TYR A 91 6.25 -14.19 37.15
CA TYR A 91 5.96 -12.77 36.97
C TYR A 91 6.77 -11.84 37.89
N SER A 92 7.92 -12.29 38.39
CA SER A 92 8.81 -11.50 39.24
C SER A 92 8.13 -10.91 40.49
N LYS A 93 7.06 -11.57 41.00
CA LYS A 93 6.23 -11.09 42.13
C LYS A 93 7.08 -10.66 43.34
N ASN A 94 8.06 -11.48 43.75
CA ASN A 94 8.92 -11.17 44.89
C ASN A 94 9.82 -9.94 44.67
N LEU A 95 10.31 -9.75 43.44
CA LEU A 95 11.11 -8.57 43.08
C LEU A 95 10.27 -7.31 43.20
N TYR A 96 9.05 -7.32 42.65
CA TYR A 96 8.14 -6.16 42.77
C TYR A 96 7.79 -5.86 44.23
N ASN A 97 7.46 -6.88 45.04
CA ASN A 97 7.24 -6.67 46.48
C ASN A 97 8.45 -6.00 47.15
N LYS A 98 9.68 -6.46 46.85
CA LYS A 98 10.90 -5.89 47.42
C LYS A 98 11.11 -4.42 47.02
N LEU A 99 10.84 -4.08 45.76
CA LEU A 99 10.95 -2.71 45.24
C LEU A 99 9.90 -1.76 45.85
N VAL A 100 8.76 -2.29 46.32
CA VAL A 100 7.70 -1.53 47.02
C VAL A 100 7.97 -1.37 48.52
N GLU A 101 8.59 -2.37 49.15
CA GLU A 101 8.82 -2.38 50.59
C GLU A 101 10.01 -1.54 51.04
N SER A 102 10.97 -1.33 50.15
CA SER A 102 12.26 -0.77 50.51
C SER A 102 12.49 0.61 49.92
N ASP A 103 13.27 1.42 50.64
CA ASP A 103 13.89 2.60 50.05
C ASP A 103 14.95 2.23 48.98
N VAL A 104 15.01 1.00 48.45
CA VAL A 104 16.02 0.58 47.45
C VAL A 104 16.00 1.47 46.21
N CYS A 105 14.82 1.97 45.81
CA CYS A 105 14.72 2.94 44.73
C CYS A 105 15.22 4.35 45.09
N LYS A 106 15.36 4.69 46.38
CA LYS A 106 15.66 6.04 46.91
C LYS A 106 17.04 6.15 47.58
N GLN A 107 17.40 5.18 48.40
CA GLN A 107 18.66 5.03 49.10
C GLN A 107 19.48 3.98 48.34
N ARG A 108 20.47 4.42 47.55
CA ARG A 108 21.46 3.56 46.84
C ARG A 108 22.30 2.64 47.77
N LYS A 109 21.90 2.44 49.03
CA LYS A 109 22.59 1.57 49.98
C LYS A 109 22.35 0.13 49.56
N ASN A 110 23.41 -0.52 49.06
CA ASN A 110 23.48 -1.94 48.69
C ASN A 110 22.74 -2.34 47.40
N CYS A 111 22.51 -1.40 46.47
CA CYS A 111 21.93 -1.73 45.16
C CYS A 111 22.55 -0.85 44.05
N ASP A 112 23.28 -1.48 43.12
CA ASP A 112 23.92 -0.81 41.98
C ASP A 112 22.96 -0.66 40.77
N TYR A 113 21.66 -0.87 40.98
CA TYR A 113 20.68 -0.77 39.90
C TYR A 113 20.26 0.70 39.64
N PRO A 114 20.33 1.19 38.38
CA PRO A 114 20.04 2.59 38.03
C PRO A 114 18.53 2.87 37.93
N HIS A 115 17.85 2.94 39.08
CA HIS A 115 16.39 3.17 39.20
C HIS A 115 15.91 4.55 38.69
N ASP A 116 16.81 5.46 38.38
CA ASP A 116 16.48 6.77 37.80
C ASP A 116 16.24 6.71 36.28
N SER A 117 16.69 5.65 35.61
CA SER A 117 16.67 5.54 34.14
C SER A 117 16.22 4.16 33.64
N TYR A 118 16.25 3.14 34.49
CA TYR A 118 15.93 1.76 34.13
C TYR A 118 14.87 1.13 35.04
N PHE A 119 14.13 0.16 34.50
CA PHE A 119 13.15 -0.62 35.24
C PHE A 119 13.09 -2.11 34.80
N PRO A 120 12.97 -3.07 35.75
CA PRO A 120 12.92 -4.49 35.44
C PRO A 120 11.50 -4.95 35.03
N TYR A 121 11.20 -4.84 33.74
CA TYR A 121 9.90 -5.21 33.17
C TYR A 121 9.66 -6.73 33.03
N ASP A 122 10.62 -7.59 33.39
CA ASP A 122 10.59 -9.05 33.15
C ASP A 122 9.26 -9.72 33.52
N GLY A 123 8.72 -9.41 34.71
CA GLY A 123 7.48 -10.00 35.19
C GLY A 123 6.25 -9.57 34.38
N VAL A 124 6.21 -8.31 33.95
CA VAL A 124 5.15 -7.78 33.08
C VAL A 124 5.26 -8.36 31.66
N ILE A 125 6.49 -8.51 31.14
CA ILE A 125 6.75 -9.17 29.86
C ILE A 125 6.22 -10.61 29.89
N GLU A 126 6.59 -11.37 30.92
CA GLU A 126 6.14 -12.75 31.09
C GLU A 126 4.61 -12.83 31.20
N TRP A 127 3.99 -11.96 32.01
CA TRP A 127 2.53 -11.90 32.16
C TRP A 127 1.80 -11.61 30.86
N THR A 128 2.25 -10.59 30.12
CA THR A 128 1.62 -10.18 28.85
C THR A 128 1.81 -11.24 27.76
N VAL A 129 2.99 -11.86 27.67
CA VAL A 129 3.25 -12.96 26.73
C VAL A 129 2.38 -14.17 27.04
N ASP A 130 2.23 -14.55 28.31
CA ASP A 130 1.34 -15.64 28.71
C ASP A 130 -0.12 -15.33 28.36
N TYR A 131 -0.61 -14.13 28.66
CA TYR A 131 -1.97 -13.72 28.33
C TYR A 131 -2.23 -13.79 26.82
N ILE A 132 -1.32 -13.27 26.00
CA ILE A 132 -1.43 -13.31 24.53
C ILE A 132 -1.44 -14.75 24.03
N LYS A 133 -0.56 -15.62 24.55
CA LYS A 133 -0.49 -17.03 24.12
C LYS A 133 -1.77 -17.80 24.44
N ILE A 134 -2.39 -17.53 25.58
CA ILE A 134 -3.61 -18.21 26.04
C ILE A 134 -4.82 -17.73 25.23
N HIS A 135 -4.99 -16.41 25.11
CA HIS A 135 -6.23 -15.83 24.58
C HIS A 135 -6.17 -15.51 23.07
N GLY A 136 -4.98 -15.26 22.52
CA GLY A 136 -4.82 -14.80 21.14
C GLY A 136 -5.13 -15.83 20.06
N LYS A 137 -5.31 -17.11 20.40
CA LYS A 137 -5.77 -18.16 19.46
C LYS A 137 -7.28 -18.34 19.41
N SER A 138 -8.02 -17.89 20.43
CA SER A 138 -9.46 -18.11 20.61
C SER A 138 -10.22 -16.80 20.84
N ILE A 139 -9.96 -15.82 19.97
CA ILE A 139 -10.38 -14.42 20.15
C ILE A 139 -11.93 -14.27 20.15
N TYR A 140 -12.63 -15.14 19.42
CA TYR A 140 -14.09 -15.12 19.24
C TYR A 140 -14.90 -15.46 20.49
N HIS A 141 -14.25 -15.96 21.55
CA HIS A 141 -14.89 -16.24 22.84
C HIS A 141 -14.64 -15.16 23.90
N LEU A 142 -13.86 -14.13 23.57
CA LEU A 142 -13.46 -13.11 24.52
C LEU A 142 -14.53 -12.03 24.66
N THR A 143 -14.73 -11.56 25.88
CA THR A 143 -15.51 -10.35 26.19
C THR A 143 -14.76 -9.10 25.72
N ASP A 144 -15.47 -7.98 25.59
CA ASP A 144 -14.86 -6.69 25.20
C ASP A 144 -13.69 -6.29 26.11
N ASN A 145 -13.80 -6.55 27.41
CA ASN A 145 -12.73 -6.25 28.35
C ASN A 145 -11.50 -7.15 28.17
N GLU A 146 -11.71 -8.44 27.87
CA GLU A 146 -10.60 -9.37 27.58
C GLU A 146 -9.91 -9.03 26.26
N LEU A 147 -10.67 -8.61 25.24
CA LEU A 147 -10.13 -8.06 24.00
C LEU A 147 -9.28 -6.80 24.28
N ASP A 148 -9.71 -5.95 25.20
CA ASP A 148 -8.97 -4.76 25.60
C ASP A 148 -7.67 -5.11 26.35
N ILE A 149 -7.70 -6.09 27.25
CA ILE A 149 -6.51 -6.61 27.92
C ILE A 149 -5.54 -7.20 26.89
N LEU A 150 -6.03 -8.01 25.95
CA LEU A 150 -5.23 -8.61 24.89
C LEU A 150 -4.56 -7.53 24.02
N ARG A 151 -5.34 -6.55 23.56
CA ARG A 151 -4.86 -5.40 22.78
C ARG A 151 -3.79 -4.60 23.54
N LEU A 152 -4.03 -4.29 24.81
CA LEU A 152 -3.09 -3.53 25.65
C LEU A 152 -1.83 -4.33 25.97
N SER A 153 -1.93 -5.66 26.09
CA SER A 153 -0.78 -6.55 26.25
C SER A 153 0.12 -6.51 25.02
N ILE A 154 -0.47 -6.59 23.82
CA ILE A 154 0.27 -6.46 22.55
C ILE A 154 0.92 -5.07 22.47
N GLN A 155 0.16 -4.00 22.78
CA GLN A 155 0.65 -2.62 22.74
C GLN A 155 1.78 -2.36 23.76
N PHE A 156 1.73 -2.96 24.95
CA PHE A 156 2.82 -2.92 25.92
C PHE A 156 4.10 -3.50 25.32
N LEU A 157 4.03 -4.70 24.72
CA LEU A 157 5.19 -5.32 24.08
C LEU A 157 5.72 -4.45 22.94
N CYS A 158 4.85 -3.91 22.08
CA CYS A 158 5.24 -2.96 21.02
C CYS A 158 6.05 -1.80 21.59
N ASN A 159 5.53 -1.12 22.61
CA ASN A 159 6.19 0.04 23.20
C ASN A 159 7.53 -0.36 23.86
N LEU A 160 7.56 -1.51 24.53
CA LEU A 160 8.74 -2.02 25.20
C LEU A 160 9.91 -2.22 24.23
N PHE A 161 9.77 -3.05 23.20
CA PHE A 161 10.90 -3.34 22.32
C PHE A 161 11.20 -2.23 21.31
N THR A 162 10.25 -1.31 21.08
CA THR A 162 10.48 -0.15 20.21
C THR A 162 11.21 0.98 20.94
N TYR A 163 10.83 1.27 22.18
CA TYR A 163 11.29 2.47 22.89
C TYR A 163 12.09 2.17 24.16
N ALA A 164 11.65 1.23 24.99
CA ALA A 164 12.35 0.90 26.24
C ALA A 164 13.59 0.03 26.00
N CYS A 165 13.67 -0.67 24.85
CA CYS A 165 14.75 -1.62 24.52
C CYS A 165 15.27 -1.41 23.09
N PRO A 166 15.80 -0.22 22.74
CA PRO A 166 16.13 0.11 21.35
C PRO A 166 17.26 -0.75 20.76
N ASN A 167 18.15 -1.28 21.60
CA ASN A 167 19.19 -2.23 21.23
C ASN A 167 18.81 -3.62 21.74
N ILE A 168 18.08 -4.39 20.94
CA ILE A 168 17.66 -5.77 21.26
C ILE A 168 18.84 -6.74 21.07
N THR A 169 19.97 -6.40 21.70
CA THR A 169 21.17 -7.23 21.86
C THR A 169 21.22 -7.88 23.24
N GLU A 170 20.44 -7.40 24.21
CA GLU A 170 20.24 -8.09 25.48
C GLU A 170 19.59 -9.45 25.21
N LYS A 171 20.31 -10.52 25.57
CA LYS A 171 19.85 -11.91 25.42
C LYS A 171 18.53 -12.17 26.16
N ASP A 172 18.14 -11.29 27.08
CA ASP A 172 17.13 -11.55 28.10
C ASP A 172 15.69 -11.27 27.65
N ILE A 173 15.43 -10.25 26.80
CA ILE A 173 14.06 -10.03 26.28
C ILE A 173 13.76 -10.97 25.12
N ARG A 174 14.77 -11.26 24.29
CA ARG A 174 14.61 -12.11 23.09
C ARG A 174 14.08 -13.50 23.45
N ARG A 175 14.39 -14.04 24.63
CA ARG A 175 13.87 -15.34 25.09
C ARG A 175 12.33 -15.34 25.23
N TYR A 176 11.73 -14.22 25.63
CA TYR A 176 10.28 -14.10 25.79
C TYR A 176 9.60 -13.89 24.43
N LEU A 177 10.18 -13.03 23.59
CA LEU A 177 9.58 -12.67 22.31
C LEU A 177 9.76 -13.74 21.23
N ASN A 178 10.82 -14.55 21.29
CA ASN A 178 11.10 -15.60 20.32
C ASN A 178 10.36 -16.91 20.66
N CYS A 179 9.05 -16.83 20.82
CA CYS A 179 8.17 -17.97 21.08
C CYS A 179 7.18 -18.12 19.92
N ASP A 180 7.12 -19.31 19.30
CA ASP A 180 6.24 -19.51 18.13
C ASP A 180 4.76 -19.42 18.49
N ASN A 181 4.36 -19.83 19.69
CA ASN A 181 2.99 -19.65 20.17
C ASN A 181 2.60 -18.17 20.28
N LEU A 182 3.54 -17.31 20.69
CA LEU A 182 3.31 -15.85 20.73
C LEU A 182 3.17 -15.30 19.31
N LYS A 183 4.09 -15.65 18.41
CA LYS A 183 4.05 -15.19 17.00
C LYS A 183 2.74 -15.57 16.34
N GLN A 184 2.30 -16.82 16.50
CA GLN A 184 1.04 -17.29 15.93
C GLN A 184 -0.18 -16.58 16.54
N ALA A 185 -0.20 -16.38 17.87
CA ALA A 185 -1.28 -15.64 18.52
C ALA A 185 -1.37 -14.19 18.02
N ILE A 186 -0.23 -13.52 17.79
CA ILE A 186 -0.20 -12.15 17.24
C ILE A 186 -0.71 -12.12 15.80
N LEU A 187 -0.30 -13.09 14.96
CA LEU A 187 -0.81 -13.19 13.60
C LEU A 187 -2.32 -13.47 13.60
N SER A 188 -2.84 -14.32 14.49
CA SER A 188 -4.29 -14.50 14.67
C SER A 188 -5.00 -13.23 15.11
N CYS A 189 -4.41 -12.44 16.03
CA CYS A 189 -4.95 -11.15 16.45
C CYS A 189 -5.00 -10.13 15.31
N MET A 190 -4.02 -10.18 14.40
CA MET A 190 -3.97 -9.33 13.21
C MET A 190 -5.12 -9.61 12.24
N GLN A 191 -5.63 -10.84 12.20
CA GLN A 191 -6.77 -11.24 11.37
C GLN A 191 -8.14 -10.94 11.99
N SER A 192 -8.19 -10.39 13.21
CA SER A 192 -9.42 -10.17 13.96
C SER A 192 -10.31 -9.10 13.35
N ASP A 193 -11.63 -9.30 13.42
CA ASP A 193 -12.62 -8.28 13.03
C ASP A 193 -12.67 -7.09 14.02
N ASN A 194 -12.10 -7.25 15.23
CA ASN A 194 -11.94 -6.14 16.15
C ASN A 194 -10.81 -5.21 15.65
N ARG A 195 -11.21 -4.10 15.01
CA ARG A 195 -10.28 -3.15 14.38
C ARG A 195 -9.21 -2.60 15.33
N LEU A 196 -9.51 -2.43 16.63
CA LEU A 196 -8.53 -1.92 17.60
C LEU A 196 -7.47 -2.97 17.96
N LEU A 197 -7.88 -4.24 18.12
CA LEU A 197 -6.98 -5.36 18.34
C LEU A 197 -6.12 -5.64 17.11
N ALA A 198 -6.74 -5.72 15.93
CA ALA A 198 -6.06 -5.92 14.66
C ALA A 198 -5.01 -4.83 14.42
N ASN A 199 -5.34 -3.56 14.69
CA ASN A 199 -4.39 -2.46 14.57
C ASN A 199 -3.17 -2.62 15.50
N ALA A 200 -3.39 -2.98 16.76
CA ALA A 200 -2.28 -3.21 17.70
C ALA A 200 -1.37 -4.37 17.24
N ALA A 201 -1.96 -5.44 16.72
CA ALA A 201 -1.22 -6.57 16.16
C ALA A 201 -0.46 -6.19 14.87
N CYS A 202 -1.06 -5.40 13.98
CA CYS A 202 -0.38 -4.86 12.78
C CYS A 202 0.85 -4.04 13.16
N ILE A 203 0.73 -3.16 14.16
CA ILE A 203 1.85 -2.36 14.69
C ILE A 203 2.94 -3.28 15.26
N TYR A 204 2.56 -4.33 15.99
CA TYR A 204 3.52 -5.33 16.48
C TYR A 204 4.29 -5.95 15.33
N VAL A 205 3.61 -6.49 14.32
CA VAL A 205 4.24 -7.18 13.19
C VAL A 205 5.17 -6.23 12.42
N HIS A 206 4.72 -4.99 12.16
CA HIS A 206 5.54 -3.96 11.54
C HIS A 206 6.81 -3.68 12.33
N ASN A 207 6.68 -3.39 13.63
CA ASN A 207 7.84 -3.07 14.48
C ASN A 207 8.77 -4.29 14.62
N ALA A 208 8.20 -5.50 14.73
CA ALA A 208 8.95 -6.75 14.82
C ALA A 208 9.81 -6.97 13.57
N LEU A 209 9.25 -6.80 12.37
CA LEU A 209 9.99 -6.92 11.11
C LEU A 209 11.15 -5.92 10.99
N LYS A 210 10.96 -4.70 11.52
CA LYS A 210 11.94 -3.62 11.42
C LYS A 210 13.03 -3.67 12.50
N LYS A 211 12.70 -4.15 13.71
CA LYS A 211 13.57 -4.04 14.89
C LYS A 211 14.11 -5.37 15.39
N LEU A 212 13.42 -6.48 15.16
CA LEU A 212 13.88 -7.81 15.57
C LEU A 212 14.78 -8.41 14.48
N CYS A 213 15.23 -9.66 14.68
CA CYS A 213 16.03 -10.33 13.65
C CYS A 213 15.25 -10.47 12.33
N GLN A 214 15.96 -10.44 11.21
CA GLN A 214 15.39 -10.56 9.85
C GLN A 214 14.50 -11.81 9.66
N ASN A 215 14.71 -12.84 10.48
CA ASN A 215 13.98 -14.11 10.48
C ASN A 215 13.12 -14.32 11.74
N TYR A 216 12.63 -13.24 12.35
CA TYR A 216 11.79 -13.34 13.56
C TYR A 216 10.55 -14.21 13.31
N PHE A 217 9.84 -13.95 12.20
CA PHE A 217 8.83 -14.85 11.68
C PHE A 217 9.53 -15.91 10.83
N THR A 218 9.44 -17.17 11.27
CA THR A 218 10.11 -18.33 10.67
C THR A 218 9.34 -18.95 9.51
N MET A 219 8.12 -18.49 9.26
CA MET A 219 7.29 -18.91 8.13
C MET A 219 7.85 -18.42 6.80
N GLU A 220 7.41 -19.05 5.71
CA GLU A 220 7.75 -18.61 4.37
C GLU A 220 7.29 -17.16 4.15
N LYS A 221 8.07 -16.41 3.37
CA LYS A 221 7.79 -14.99 3.11
C LYS A 221 6.43 -14.81 2.42
N LYS A 222 6.03 -15.78 1.59
CA LYS A 222 4.70 -15.86 0.97
C LYS A 222 3.58 -15.97 2.01
N ASP A 223 3.72 -16.83 3.01
CA ASP A 223 2.70 -17.00 4.05
C ASP A 223 2.54 -15.71 4.87
N LEU A 224 3.67 -15.08 5.21
CA LEU A 224 3.64 -13.80 5.91
C LEU A 224 3.03 -12.69 5.06
N PHE A 225 3.29 -12.68 3.75
CA PHE A 225 2.63 -11.77 2.81
C PHE A 225 1.11 -11.96 2.86
N LEU A 226 0.61 -13.19 2.73
CA LEU A 226 -0.84 -13.47 2.76
C LEU A 226 -1.48 -13.03 4.09
N GLN A 227 -0.79 -13.22 5.21
CA GLN A 227 -1.24 -12.73 6.52
C GLN A 227 -1.33 -11.20 6.55
N LEU A 228 -0.33 -10.48 6.02
CA LEU A 228 -0.34 -9.01 5.97
C LEU A 228 -1.31 -8.44 4.92
N PHE A 229 -1.68 -9.25 3.92
CA PHE A 229 -2.40 -8.76 2.75
C PHE A 229 -3.85 -8.36 3.05
N LYS A 230 -4.59 -9.18 3.83
CA LYS A 230 -5.96 -8.84 4.28
C LYS A 230 -5.98 -7.49 5.05
N PRO A 231 -5.24 -7.29 6.14
CA PRO A 231 -5.27 -6.02 6.88
C PRO A 231 -4.73 -4.85 6.05
N ALA A 232 -3.78 -5.07 5.14
CA ALA A 232 -3.35 -4.03 4.20
C ALA A 232 -4.52 -3.52 3.33
N ARG A 233 -5.34 -4.44 2.79
CA ARG A 233 -6.54 -4.10 2.01
C ARG A 233 -7.65 -3.43 2.83
N GLU A 234 -7.75 -3.75 4.11
CA GLU A 234 -8.69 -3.12 5.04
C GLU A 234 -8.25 -1.71 5.51
N GLY A 235 -7.09 -1.25 5.05
CA GLY A 235 -6.59 0.11 5.26
C GLY A 235 -5.77 0.30 6.53
N PHE A 236 -5.22 -0.77 7.13
CA PHE A 236 -4.28 -0.63 8.24
C PHE A 236 -2.90 -0.19 7.74
N THR A 237 -2.52 1.06 8.03
CA THR A 237 -1.23 1.64 7.57
C THR A 237 -0.03 0.80 7.97
N SER A 238 0.05 0.35 9.23
CA SER A 238 1.18 -0.48 9.68
C SER A 238 1.26 -1.84 8.98
N ALA A 239 0.12 -2.41 8.54
CA ALA A 239 0.14 -3.63 7.74
C ALA A 239 0.64 -3.36 6.31
N LYS A 240 0.21 -2.25 5.70
CA LYS A 240 0.73 -1.81 4.39
C LYS A 240 2.24 -1.56 4.45
N ASP A 241 2.71 -0.83 5.45
CA ASP A 241 4.14 -0.53 5.63
C ASP A 241 4.95 -1.81 5.87
N ALA A 242 4.43 -2.75 6.66
CA ALA A 242 5.04 -4.06 6.87
C ALA A 242 5.09 -4.90 5.58
N LEU A 243 4.02 -4.86 4.78
CA LEU A 243 3.91 -5.55 3.51
C LEU A 243 4.92 -5.00 2.49
N LEU A 244 5.01 -3.68 2.33
CA LEU A 244 6.00 -3.06 1.45
C LEU A 244 7.42 -3.38 1.90
N PHE A 245 7.72 -3.25 3.20
CA PHE A 245 9.02 -3.62 3.77
C PHE A 245 9.40 -5.08 3.48
N LEU A 246 8.43 -6.00 3.56
CA LEU A 246 8.63 -7.41 3.22
C LEU A 246 8.96 -7.58 1.73
N LEU A 247 8.21 -6.92 0.85
CA LEU A 247 8.38 -7.00 -0.60
C LEU A 247 9.68 -6.36 -1.10
N HIS A 248 10.24 -5.37 -0.39
CA HIS A 248 11.55 -4.78 -0.70
C HIS A 248 12.73 -5.71 -0.42
N GLN A 249 12.51 -6.81 0.31
CA GLN A 249 13.57 -7.79 0.52
C GLN A 249 13.96 -8.47 -0.80
N PRO A 250 15.25 -8.81 -1.00
CA PRO A 250 15.72 -9.42 -2.24
C PRO A 250 14.89 -10.64 -2.65
N ASN A 251 14.49 -10.69 -3.92
CA ASN A 251 13.71 -11.77 -4.56
C ASN A 251 12.30 -12.03 -4.00
N VAL A 252 11.87 -11.35 -2.94
CA VAL A 252 10.56 -11.62 -2.32
C VAL A 252 9.41 -11.14 -3.20
N PHE A 253 9.52 -9.96 -3.80
CA PHE A 253 8.46 -9.44 -4.66
C PHE A 253 8.15 -10.35 -5.84
N GLU A 254 9.17 -10.74 -6.62
CA GLU A 254 9.02 -11.62 -7.78
C GLU A 254 8.48 -12.99 -7.38
N ASP A 255 9.03 -13.59 -6.31
CA ASP A 255 8.58 -14.89 -5.82
C ASP A 255 7.12 -14.85 -5.36
N VAL A 256 6.74 -13.87 -4.55
CA VAL A 256 5.35 -13.68 -4.11
C VAL A 256 4.44 -13.45 -5.31
N TYR A 257 4.79 -12.50 -6.19
CA TYR A 257 3.98 -12.14 -7.34
C TYR A 257 3.71 -13.35 -8.23
N ASN A 258 4.71 -14.18 -8.51
CA ASN A 258 4.53 -15.37 -9.35
C ASN A 258 3.68 -16.47 -8.71
N ASN A 259 3.61 -16.53 -7.37
CA ASN A 259 3.00 -17.62 -6.62
C ASN A 259 1.63 -17.30 -5.98
N ILE A 260 1.10 -16.09 -6.15
CA ILE A 260 -0.24 -15.69 -5.68
C ILE A 260 -1.30 -15.81 -6.78
N THR A 261 -2.56 -15.87 -6.38
CA THR A 261 -3.71 -15.94 -7.29
C THR A 261 -3.86 -14.64 -8.09
N MET A 262 -4.58 -14.71 -9.21
CA MET A 262 -4.79 -13.55 -10.07
C MET A 262 -5.52 -12.39 -9.36
N ASN A 263 -6.51 -12.70 -8.51
CA ASN A 263 -7.20 -11.67 -7.72
C ASN A 263 -6.24 -10.97 -6.75
N GLU A 264 -5.37 -11.73 -6.10
CA GLU A 264 -4.36 -11.18 -5.19
C GLU A 264 -3.33 -10.32 -5.94
N LYS A 265 -2.94 -10.68 -7.18
CA LYS A 265 -2.11 -9.82 -8.03
C LYS A 265 -2.77 -8.47 -8.28
N LEU A 266 -4.05 -8.48 -8.67
CA LEU A 266 -4.76 -7.23 -8.95
C LEU A 266 -4.85 -6.34 -7.70
N ASP A 267 -5.19 -6.92 -6.56
CA ASP A 267 -5.27 -6.18 -5.30
C ASP A 267 -3.89 -5.64 -4.86
N LEU A 268 -2.81 -6.41 -5.06
CA LEU A 268 -1.45 -5.97 -4.80
C LEU A 268 -1.03 -4.82 -5.71
N LEU A 269 -1.31 -4.93 -7.01
CA LEU A 269 -1.01 -3.87 -7.98
C LEU A 269 -1.80 -2.59 -7.68
N LYS A 270 -3.05 -2.69 -7.22
CA LYS A 270 -3.83 -1.52 -6.77
C LYS A 270 -3.18 -0.84 -5.56
N ILE A 271 -2.79 -1.61 -4.55
CA ILE A 271 -2.05 -1.07 -3.39
C ILE A 271 -0.76 -0.39 -3.85
N ILE A 272 0.01 -1.01 -4.73
CA ILE A 272 1.25 -0.42 -5.26
C ILE A 272 0.95 0.87 -6.03
N TYR A 273 -0.05 0.87 -6.91
CA TYR A 273 -0.44 2.05 -7.67
C TYR A 273 -0.80 3.21 -6.74
N ASP A 274 -1.63 2.98 -5.73
CA ASP A 274 -2.05 4.01 -4.77
C ASP A 274 -0.86 4.56 -3.99
N GLU A 275 0.05 3.70 -3.52
CA GLU A 275 1.23 4.13 -2.76
C GLU A 275 2.24 4.88 -3.65
N VAL A 276 2.46 4.43 -4.89
CA VAL A 276 3.32 5.10 -5.87
C VAL A 276 2.74 6.46 -6.27
N TRP A 277 1.41 6.53 -6.45
CA TRP A 277 0.69 7.78 -6.73
C TRP A 277 0.82 8.77 -5.58
N ASN A 278 0.57 8.33 -4.34
CA ASN A 278 0.70 9.17 -3.15
C ASN A 278 2.15 9.63 -2.93
N ALA A 279 3.11 8.78 -3.27
CA ALA A 279 4.53 9.10 -3.18
C ALA A 279 5.05 9.97 -4.34
N TRP A 280 4.20 10.38 -5.31
CA TRP A 280 4.65 11.03 -6.55
C TRP A 280 5.52 12.28 -6.33
N GLN A 281 5.30 13.02 -5.24
CA GLN A 281 6.07 14.22 -4.91
C GLN A 281 7.19 13.97 -3.89
N SER A 282 7.42 12.72 -3.50
CA SER A 282 8.33 12.29 -2.43
C SER A 282 9.31 11.20 -2.91
N ASP A 283 10.06 10.60 -2.01
CA ASP A 283 11.02 9.54 -2.35
C ASP A 283 10.32 8.19 -2.63
N PHE A 284 10.10 7.89 -3.92
CA PHE A 284 9.52 6.63 -4.38
C PHE A 284 10.31 5.39 -3.95
N ASN A 285 11.60 5.49 -3.61
CA ASN A 285 12.40 4.32 -3.20
C ASN A 285 11.89 3.71 -1.89
N THR A 286 11.15 4.50 -1.11
CA THR A 286 10.47 4.01 0.10
C THR A 286 9.25 3.15 -0.19
N VAL A 287 8.71 3.21 -1.42
CA VAL A 287 7.49 2.49 -1.84
C VAL A 287 7.81 1.37 -2.83
N PHE A 288 8.71 1.60 -3.77
CA PHE A 288 8.97 0.69 -4.89
C PHE A 288 10.44 0.71 -5.32
N THR A 289 11.11 -0.43 -5.37
CA THR A 289 12.54 -0.50 -5.74
C THR A 289 12.75 -0.59 -7.25
N GLU A 290 13.98 -0.30 -7.71
CA GLU A 290 14.36 -0.43 -9.13
C GLU A 290 14.17 -1.87 -9.63
N ASN A 291 14.61 -2.89 -8.87
CA ASN A 291 14.42 -4.30 -9.24
C ASN A 291 12.95 -4.67 -9.42
N GLN A 292 12.04 -4.10 -8.60
CA GLN A 292 10.60 -4.32 -8.74
C GLN A 292 10.06 -3.63 -10.01
N ALA A 293 10.58 -2.44 -10.34
CA ALA A 293 10.25 -1.73 -11.59
C ALA A 293 10.69 -2.51 -12.83
N GLU A 294 11.91 -3.04 -12.82
CA GLU A 294 12.43 -3.90 -13.88
C GLU A 294 11.58 -5.16 -14.05
N PHE A 295 11.21 -5.81 -12.94
CA PHE A 295 10.34 -6.99 -12.97
C PHE A 295 8.97 -6.68 -13.60
N LEU A 296 8.32 -5.56 -13.22
CA LEU A 296 7.04 -5.16 -13.80
C LEU A 296 7.18 -4.79 -15.28
N ALA A 297 8.25 -4.10 -15.68
CA ALA A 297 8.51 -3.78 -17.08
C ALA A 297 8.67 -5.06 -17.91
N LEU A 298 9.43 -6.02 -17.43
CA LEU A 298 9.60 -7.31 -18.09
C LEU A 298 8.30 -8.12 -18.14
N THR A 299 7.52 -8.10 -17.06
CA THR A 299 6.21 -8.77 -16.98
C THR A 299 5.24 -8.17 -17.99
N PHE A 300 5.21 -6.83 -18.11
CA PHE A 300 4.43 -6.13 -19.12
C PHE A 300 4.82 -6.58 -20.54
N CYS A 301 6.12 -6.52 -20.87
CA CYS A 301 6.63 -6.93 -22.18
C CYS A 301 6.27 -8.38 -22.55
N LYS A 302 6.18 -9.29 -21.57
CA LYS A 302 5.86 -10.71 -21.80
C LYS A 302 4.37 -11.01 -21.98
N LYS A 303 3.48 -10.13 -21.53
CA LYS A 303 2.04 -10.43 -21.42
C LYS A 303 1.13 -9.38 -22.07
N SER A 304 1.66 -8.21 -22.45
CA SER A 304 0.85 -7.06 -22.82
C SER A 304 -0.05 -7.28 -24.04
N ASP A 305 0.34 -8.17 -24.95
CA ASP A 305 -0.38 -8.66 -26.11
C ASP A 305 -1.72 -9.34 -25.77
N LEU A 306 -1.93 -9.76 -24.51
CA LEU A 306 -3.24 -10.20 -24.04
C LEU A 306 -4.33 -9.13 -24.18
N ILE A 307 -3.98 -7.85 -24.21
CA ILE A 307 -4.94 -6.76 -24.45
C ILE A 307 -5.61 -6.88 -25.83
N LEU A 308 -4.91 -7.43 -26.82
CA LEU A 308 -5.42 -7.57 -28.20
C LEU A 308 -6.62 -8.53 -28.28
N LYS A 309 -6.78 -9.41 -27.29
CA LYS A 309 -7.94 -10.31 -27.18
C LYS A 309 -9.24 -9.57 -26.83
N THR A 310 -9.17 -8.28 -26.49
CA THR A 310 -10.33 -7.43 -26.15
C THR A 310 -10.89 -6.66 -27.35
N VAL A 311 -10.50 -7.01 -28.58
CA VAL A 311 -10.88 -6.29 -29.81
C VAL A 311 -12.40 -6.25 -30.03
N ASP A 312 -13.09 -7.40 -29.98
CA ASP A 312 -14.52 -7.49 -30.33
C ASP A 312 -15.43 -7.90 -29.15
N THR A 313 -14.91 -8.67 -28.20
CA THR A 313 -15.66 -9.16 -27.05
C THR A 313 -14.80 -9.11 -25.80
N TYR A 314 -15.25 -8.37 -24.78
CA TYR A 314 -14.74 -8.49 -23.43
C TYR A 314 -15.77 -9.19 -22.54
N VAL A 315 -15.49 -10.45 -22.22
CA VAL A 315 -16.02 -11.09 -21.02
C VAL A 315 -15.07 -10.67 -19.90
N ASN A 316 -15.59 -10.21 -18.75
CA ASN A 316 -14.85 -9.72 -17.56
C ASN A 316 -13.67 -10.61 -17.12
N ASN A 317 -12.63 -10.67 -17.94
CA ASN A 317 -11.47 -11.50 -17.78
C ASN A 317 -10.47 -10.71 -16.97
N ILE A 318 -9.88 -11.39 -15.99
CA ILE A 318 -8.98 -10.80 -15.01
C ILE A 318 -7.62 -10.47 -15.66
N ASP A 319 -7.25 -11.20 -16.73
CA ASP A 319 -5.94 -11.11 -17.41
C ASP A 319 -5.62 -9.72 -18.00
N PRO A 320 -6.50 -9.05 -18.79
CA PRO A 320 -6.22 -7.70 -19.28
C PRO A 320 -6.08 -6.66 -18.16
N THR A 321 -6.74 -6.88 -17.01
CA THR A 321 -6.71 -5.93 -15.87
C THR A 321 -5.34 -5.88 -15.22
N GLU A 322 -4.61 -7.00 -15.13
CA GLU A 322 -3.21 -7.03 -14.66
C GLU A 322 -2.35 -6.12 -15.54
N ILE A 323 -2.48 -6.24 -16.86
CA ILE A 323 -1.68 -5.47 -17.82
C ILE A 323 -1.96 -3.97 -17.73
N ILE A 324 -3.22 -3.58 -17.53
CA ILE A 324 -3.61 -2.18 -17.37
C ILE A 324 -3.02 -1.59 -16.09
N LEU A 325 -3.15 -2.30 -14.97
CA LEU A 325 -2.58 -1.83 -13.70
C LEU A 325 -1.06 -1.71 -13.78
N ILE A 326 -0.38 -2.68 -14.42
CA ILE A 326 1.06 -2.59 -14.65
C ILE A 326 1.40 -1.39 -15.53
N LEU A 327 0.69 -1.17 -16.64
CA LEU A 327 0.91 -0.01 -17.52
C LEU A 327 0.75 1.32 -16.77
N ASN A 328 -0.28 1.43 -15.94
CA ASN A 328 -0.53 2.62 -15.12
C ASN A 328 0.63 2.86 -14.14
N ILE A 329 1.12 1.82 -13.45
CA ILE A 329 2.28 1.91 -12.58
C ILE A 329 3.54 2.30 -13.37
N LEU A 330 3.79 1.68 -14.53
CA LEU A 330 4.93 2.01 -15.39
C LEU A 330 4.87 3.48 -15.88
N GLY A 331 3.68 4.00 -16.15
CA GLY A 331 3.47 5.42 -16.46
C GLY A 331 3.97 6.35 -15.36
N LEU A 332 3.89 5.94 -14.08
CA LEU A 332 4.45 6.69 -12.95
C LEU A 332 5.95 6.40 -12.74
N LEU A 333 6.40 5.17 -12.90
CA LEU A 333 7.81 4.80 -12.65
C LEU A 333 8.77 5.37 -13.70
N THR A 334 8.30 5.50 -14.94
CA THR A 334 9.13 6.00 -16.06
C THR A 334 9.45 7.50 -15.95
N THR A 335 8.67 8.30 -15.20
CA THR A 335 9.02 9.71 -14.96
C THR A 335 10.22 9.87 -14.02
N GLN A 336 10.56 8.83 -13.25
CA GLN A 336 11.64 8.82 -12.27
C GLN A 336 12.89 8.05 -12.74
N TYR A 337 12.93 7.61 -14.00
CA TYR A 337 14.05 6.86 -14.57
C TYR A 337 14.40 5.55 -13.83
N LYS A 338 13.42 4.90 -13.18
CA LYS A 338 13.62 3.66 -12.40
C LYS A 338 13.84 2.39 -13.23
N ILE A 339 13.66 2.47 -14.55
CA ILE A 339 13.81 1.36 -15.48
C ILE A 339 14.98 1.70 -16.39
N VAL A 340 16.05 0.93 -16.27
CA VAL A 340 17.32 1.14 -16.96
C VAL A 340 17.65 -0.06 -17.82
N GLU A 341 17.57 -1.28 -17.29
CA GLU A 341 17.96 -2.51 -17.99
C GLU A 341 16.96 -2.85 -19.09
N ASN A 342 15.67 -2.88 -18.77
CA ASN A 342 14.62 -3.26 -19.72
C ASN A 342 14.06 -2.10 -20.54
N ILE A 343 14.67 -0.91 -20.47
CA ILE A 343 14.13 0.33 -21.06
C ILE A 343 13.92 0.23 -22.57
N ARG A 344 14.88 -0.38 -23.30
CA ARG A 344 14.78 -0.59 -24.74
C ARG A 344 13.64 -1.54 -25.09
N SER A 345 13.56 -2.66 -24.37
CA SER A 345 12.53 -3.68 -24.56
C SER A 345 11.14 -3.10 -24.30
N LEU A 346 11.00 -2.31 -23.25
CA LEU A 346 9.76 -1.62 -22.91
C LEU A 346 9.35 -0.65 -24.00
N LEU A 347 10.27 0.17 -24.51
CA LEU A 347 9.99 1.15 -25.57
C LEU A 347 9.54 0.46 -26.87
N ILE A 348 10.25 -0.59 -27.28
CA ILE A 348 9.93 -1.39 -28.47
C ILE A 348 8.56 -2.03 -28.30
N ASN A 349 8.30 -2.66 -27.15
CA ASN A 349 7.01 -3.29 -26.86
C ASN A 349 5.86 -2.28 -26.91
N CYS A 350 6.01 -1.11 -26.28
CA CYS A 350 5.00 -0.06 -26.32
C CYS A 350 4.72 0.42 -27.75
N LYS A 351 5.77 0.61 -28.57
CA LYS A 351 5.62 1.02 -29.98
C LYS A 351 4.80 0.01 -30.77
N TYR A 352 5.19 -1.26 -30.74
CA TYR A 352 4.53 -2.28 -31.57
C TYR A 352 3.14 -2.61 -31.07
N LEU A 353 2.91 -2.60 -29.76
CA LEU A 353 1.56 -2.77 -29.21
C LEU A 353 0.64 -1.61 -29.59
N LEU A 354 1.14 -0.36 -29.50
CA LEU A 354 0.40 0.82 -29.96
C LEU A 354 0.05 0.71 -31.44
N MET A 355 1.00 0.27 -32.27
CA MET A 355 0.80 0.05 -33.71
C MET A 355 -0.30 -0.97 -33.96
N SER A 356 -0.26 -2.14 -33.31
CA SER A 356 -1.28 -3.18 -33.45
C SER A 356 -2.68 -2.67 -33.07
N LEU A 357 -2.81 -1.99 -31.93
CA LEU A 357 -4.07 -1.41 -31.47
C LEU A 357 -4.59 -0.32 -32.43
N HIS A 358 -3.68 0.47 -33.01
CA HIS A 358 -4.03 1.51 -33.97
C HIS A 358 -4.52 0.92 -35.29
N MET A 359 -3.81 -0.07 -35.83
CA MET A 359 -4.19 -0.73 -37.08
C MET A 359 -5.51 -1.50 -36.94
N MET A 360 -5.68 -2.28 -35.87
CA MET A 360 -6.95 -2.99 -35.61
C MET A 360 -8.14 -2.03 -35.52
N GLY A 361 -7.96 -0.87 -34.88
CA GLY A 361 -9.02 0.15 -34.80
C GLY A 361 -9.33 0.86 -36.13
N LYS A 362 -8.45 0.76 -37.14
CA LYS A 362 -8.67 1.27 -38.50
C LYS A 362 -9.33 0.23 -39.42
N GLU A 363 -9.07 -1.06 -39.20
CA GLU A 363 -9.54 -2.15 -40.06
C GLU A 363 -11.04 -2.45 -39.89
N ALA A 364 -11.56 -2.32 -38.68
CA ALA A 364 -12.96 -2.59 -38.35
C ALA A 364 -13.47 -1.69 -37.22
N ASP A 365 -14.79 -1.61 -37.05
CA ASP A 365 -15.42 -0.98 -35.90
C ASP A 365 -15.39 -1.92 -34.69
N ASN A 366 -14.59 -1.57 -33.68
CA ASN A 366 -14.27 -2.41 -32.53
C ASN A 366 -13.87 -1.58 -31.30
N TYR A 367 -13.40 -2.22 -30.22
CA TYR A 367 -13.06 -1.50 -28.98
C TYR A 367 -11.81 -0.61 -29.08
N PHE A 368 -11.03 -0.70 -30.15
CA PHE A 368 -9.86 0.13 -30.42
C PHE A 368 -10.11 1.25 -31.44
N THR A 369 -11.30 1.29 -32.06
CA THR A 369 -11.71 2.31 -33.02
C THR A 369 -11.89 3.66 -32.31
N PRO A 370 -11.19 4.73 -32.77
CA PRO A 370 -11.27 6.04 -32.12
C PRO A 370 -12.68 6.62 -32.12
N ILE A 371 -13.12 7.17 -30.99
CA ILE A 371 -14.36 7.94 -30.91
C ILE A 371 -14.02 9.43 -31.00
N THR A 372 -14.11 9.99 -32.21
CA THR A 372 -13.76 11.39 -32.48
C THR A 372 -14.87 12.38 -32.15
N ASN A 373 -16.13 11.94 -32.15
CA ASN A 373 -17.27 12.78 -31.82
C ASN A 373 -17.64 12.68 -30.34
N LEU A 374 -17.15 13.62 -29.54
CA LEU A 374 -17.38 13.69 -28.09
C LEU A 374 -18.86 13.75 -27.68
N SER A 375 -19.76 14.22 -28.57
CA SER A 375 -21.20 14.24 -28.25
C SER A 375 -21.80 12.84 -28.10
N GLN A 376 -21.13 11.80 -28.64
CA GLN A 376 -21.55 10.41 -28.53
C GLN A 376 -21.24 9.79 -27.15
N VAL A 377 -20.43 10.46 -26.32
CA VAL A 377 -19.89 9.93 -25.05
C VAL A 377 -20.43 10.66 -23.82
N VAL A 378 -21.42 11.54 -23.99
CA VAL A 378 -22.03 12.28 -22.88
C VAL A 378 -22.74 11.30 -21.92
N PRO A 379 -22.38 11.27 -20.62
CA PRO A 379 -23.02 10.38 -19.67
C PRO A 379 -24.50 10.78 -19.49
N ASN A 380 -25.41 10.03 -20.11
CA ASN A 380 -26.85 10.23 -19.94
C ASN A 380 -27.27 9.85 -18.51
N THR A 381 -27.34 10.85 -17.64
CA THR A 381 -27.71 10.72 -16.21
C THR A 381 -29.17 10.26 -15.99
N GLN A 382 -29.97 10.10 -17.05
CA GLN A 382 -31.42 9.84 -16.97
C GLN A 382 -31.87 8.40 -17.28
N ARG A 383 -30.99 7.45 -17.61
CA ARG A 383 -31.41 6.07 -17.96
C ARG A 383 -31.33 5.03 -16.83
N ARG A 384 -31.09 5.43 -15.58
CA ARG A 384 -31.18 4.50 -14.42
C ARG A 384 -32.62 4.26 -13.92
N SER A 385 -33.62 4.89 -14.52
CA SER A 385 -35.03 4.57 -14.29
C SER A 385 -35.69 4.30 -15.63
N VAL A 386 -36.54 3.28 -15.67
CA VAL A 386 -37.26 2.76 -16.85
C VAL A 386 -36.46 1.77 -17.68
N ASN A 387 -36.49 0.52 -17.23
CA ASN A 387 -36.93 -0.60 -18.08
C ASN A 387 -37.27 -1.81 -17.20
N ILE A 388 -38.39 -1.71 -16.49
CA ILE A 388 -39.21 -2.86 -16.13
C ILE A 388 -40.59 -2.58 -16.73
N CYS A 389 -41.03 -3.51 -17.58
CA CYS A 389 -42.33 -3.60 -18.29
C CYS A 389 -42.48 -2.89 -19.64
N SER A 390 -42.24 -3.64 -20.73
CA SER A 390 -43.21 -3.79 -21.82
C SER A 390 -42.84 -4.96 -22.75
N ASN A 391 -43.67 -6.00 -22.76
CA ASN A 391 -43.72 -7.00 -23.83
C ASN A 391 -44.46 -6.40 -25.04
N ALA A 392 -43.97 -6.59 -26.26
CA ALA A 392 -44.75 -6.78 -27.50
C ALA A 392 -43.82 -7.02 -28.70
N ASN A 393 -44.33 -7.78 -29.66
CA ASN A 393 -43.63 -8.35 -30.81
C ASN A 393 -43.41 -7.36 -31.98
N ASP A 394 -42.62 -7.85 -32.95
CA ASP A 394 -42.58 -7.56 -34.39
C ASP A 394 -41.51 -6.61 -34.95
N THR A 395 -40.58 -7.25 -35.67
CA THR A 395 -40.06 -6.94 -37.02
C THR A 395 -39.06 -5.78 -37.22
N GLU A 396 -37.88 -6.19 -37.69
CA GLU A 396 -36.83 -5.44 -38.43
C GLU A 396 -36.26 -4.17 -37.80
N VAL A 397 -35.10 -4.30 -37.15
CA VAL A 397 -34.18 -3.19 -36.89
C VAL A 397 -32.75 -3.61 -37.22
N SER A 398 -32.17 -2.85 -38.15
CA SER A 398 -30.75 -2.79 -38.51
C SER A 398 -29.80 -2.83 -37.31
N GLY A 399 -28.61 -3.41 -37.53
CA GLY A 399 -27.55 -3.70 -36.56
C GLY A 399 -27.46 -2.77 -35.35
N VAL A 400 -27.81 -3.32 -34.19
CA VAL A 400 -27.51 -2.71 -32.88
C VAL A 400 -26.14 -3.25 -32.44
N THR A 401 -25.08 -2.58 -32.89
CA THR A 401 -23.71 -2.82 -32.39
C THR A 401 -23.51 -2.12 -31.04
N ALA A 402 -22.92 -2.87 -30.09
CA ALA A 402 -22.18 -2.37 -28.92
C ALA A 402 -22.87 -1.34 -27.98
N ALA A 403 -24.18 -1.43 -27.77
CA ALA A 403 -24.84 -0.60 -26.75
C ALA A 403 -24.90 -1.32 -25.38
N ASN A 404 -24.36 -0.66 -24.35
CA ASN A 404 -24.64 -0.81 -22.89
C ASN A 404 -23.57 -1.44 -21.99
N HIS A 405 -22.29 -1.11 -22.16
CA HIS A 405 -21.34 -1.07 -21.03
C HIS A 405 -20.78 0.35 -20.88
N ASP A 406 -20.54 0.78 -19.65
CA ASP A 406 -19.87 2.06 -19.41
C ASP A 406 -18.50 2.02 -20.11
N LEU A 407 -18.24 2.98 -21.00
CA LEU A 407 -17.00 3.03 -21.80
C LEU A 407 -15.75 2.92 -20.92
N GLN A 408 -15.83 3.41 -19.68
CA GLN A 408 -14.76 3.41 -18.69
C GLN A 408 -14.50 2.04 -18.06
N GLU A 409 -15.44 1.10 -18.13
CA GLU A 409 -15.29 -0.25 -17.60
C GLU A 409 -14.48 -1.16 -18.54
N HIS A 410 -14.32 -0.78 -19.81
CA HIS A 410 -13.63 -1.62 -20.78
C HIS A 410 -12.09 -1.54 -20.63
N PRO A 411 -11.37 -2.68 -20.64
CA PRO A 411 -9.91 -2.74 -20.55
C PRO A 411 -9.13 -1.85 -21.52
N ALA A 412 -9.66 -1.67 -22.73
CA ALA A 412 -9.03 -0.85 -23.76
C ALA A 412 -9.09 0.66 -23.46
N TYR A 413 -9.97 1.10 -22.55
CA TYR A 413 -10.15 2.50 -22.24
C TYR A 413 -8.87 3.10 -21.64
N GLY A 414 -8.36 4.17 -22.24
CA GLY A 414 -7.13 4.84 -21.85
C GLY A 414 -5.84 4.07 -22.18
N PHE A 415 -5.92 2.85 -22.71
CA PHE A 415 -4.73 2.01 -22.87
C PHE A 415 -3.74 2.56 -23.90
N LYS A 416 -4.21 3.06 -25.06
CA LYS A 416 -3.31 3.70 -26.05
C LYS A 416 -2.67 4.95 -25.46
N ALA A 417 -3.42 5.76 -24.72
CA ALA A 417 -2.89 6.94 -24.04
C ALA A 417 -1.80 6.56 -23.02
N GLY A 418 -2.00 5.49 -22.24
CA GLY A 418 -0.99 4.96 -21.31
C GLY A 418 0.30 4.49 -21.99
N LEU A 419 0.20 3.82 -23.15
CA LEU A 419 1.37 3.44 -23.96
C LEU A 419 2.16 4.67 -24.41
N ILE A 420 1.44 5.69 -24.91
CA ILE A 420 2.06 6.94 -25.37
C ILE A 420 2.68 7.72 -24.20
N GLN A 421 2.06 7.70 -23.02
CA GLN A 421 2.64 8.28 -21.80
C GLN A 421 3.98 7.61 -21.46
N VAL A 422 4.06 6.29 -21.45
CA VAL A 422 5.32 5.56 -21.23
C VAL A 422 6.36 5.93 -22.28
N ILE A 423 5.99 5.94 -23.57
CA ILE A 423 6.88 6.36 -24.65
C ILE A 423 7.40 7.78 -24.41
N ALA A 424 6.52 8.73 -24.08
CA ALA A 424 6.87 10.12 -23.86
C ALA A 424 7.88 10.29 -22.72
N ASN A 425 7.70 9.54 -21.63
CA ASN A 425 8.58 9.56 -20.48
C ASN A 425 9.96 8.96 -20.82
N VAL A 426 9.98 7.80 -21.47
CA VAL A 426 11.22 7.06 -21.77
C VAL A 426 12.13 7.81 -22.73
N VAL A 427 11.56 8.51 -23.73
CA VAL A 427 12.34 9.27 -24.72
C VAL A 427 12.77 10.66 -24.23
N HIS A 428 12.29 11.11 -23.06
CA HIS A 428 12.62 12.42 -22.51
C HIS A 428 14.10 12.50 -22.12
N ARG A 429 14.87 13.34 -22.84
CA ARG A 429 16.31 13.57 -22.64
C ARG A 429 17.15 12.29 -22.71
N ASN A 430 16.68 11.28 -23.44
CA ASN A 430 17.37 10.02 -23.66
C ASN A 430 17.62 9.82 -25.16
N LYS A 431 18.74 10.34 -25.67
CA LYS A 431 19.08 10.34 -27.10
C LYS A 431 19.07 8.93 -27.71
N MET A 432 19.55 7.94 -26.98
CA MET A 432 19.50 6.54 -27.38
C MET A 432 18.06 6.04 -27.61
N CYS A 433 17.13 6.36 -26.71
CA CYS A 433 15.73 5.99 -26.87
C CYS A 433 15.03 6.83 -27.94
N GLN A 434 15.37 8.10 -28.08
CA GLN A 434 14.86 8.96 -29.16
C GLN A 434 15.25 8.43 -30.55
N ASP A 435 16.50 8.02 -30.72
CA ASP A 435 17.03 7.48 -31.96
C ASP A 435 16.44 6.10 -32.26
N LEU A 436 16.38 5.23 -31.25
CA LEU A 436 15.72 3.91 -31.36
C LEU A 436 14.27 4.04 -31.81
N PHE A 437 13.51 4.98 -31.24
CA PHE A 437 12.11 5.16 -31.58
C PHE A 437 11.93 5.68 -33.03
N ARG A 438 12.85 6.51 -33.53
CA ARG A 438 12.90 6.90 -34.94
C ARG A 438 13.19 5.70 -35.84
N GLU A 439 14.22 4.92 -35.51
CA GLU A 439 14.69 3.77 -36.29
C GLU A 439 13.65 2.66 -36.45
N ILE A 440 12.72 2.54 -35.50
CA ILE A 440 11.61 1.57 -35.57
C ILE A 440 10.33 2.19 -36.15
N ASP A 441 10.41 3.31 -36.88
CA ASP A 441 9.28 4.04 -37.48
C ASP A 441 8.19 4.44 -36.47
N GLY A 442 8.61 4.84 -35.27
CA GLY A 442 7.69 5.26 -34.21
C GLY A 442 7.13 6.67 -34.41
N ILE A 443 7.88 7.60 -35.02
CA ILE A 443 7.45 9.01 -35.19
C ILE A 443 6.17 9.12 -36.04
N PRO A 444 6.07 8.49 -37.23
CA PRO A 444 4.84 8.53 -38.03
C PRO A 444 3.63 7.98 -37.28
N LEU A 445 3.81 6.89 -36.51
CA LEU A 445 2.74 6.30 -35.70
C LEU A 445 2.18 7.28 -34.65
N LEU A 446 3.06 8.06 -34.00
CA LEU A 446 2.62 9.06 -33.02
C LEU A 446 1.88 10.24 -33.67
N LEU A 447 2.33 10.69 -34.85
CA LEU A 447 1.63 11.71 -35.63
C LEU A 447 0.21 11.24 -35.98
N ASP A 448 0.06 9.97 -36.35
CA ASP A 448 -1.22 9.31 -36.60
C ASP A 448 -2.15 9.26 -35.37
N CYS A 449 -1.56 9.20 -34.16
CA CYS A 449 -2.27 9.22 -32.89
C CYS A 449 -2.66 10.64 -32.42
N CYS A 450 -2.28 11.70 -33.13
CA CYS A 450 -2.61 13.09 -32.79
C CYS A 450 -4.05 13.46 -33.17
N ASN A 451 -5.01 12.63 -32.76
CA ASN A 451 -6.44 12.82 -32.98
C ASN A 451 -7.18 12.74 -31.65
N ILE A 452 -8.33 13.41 -31.54
CA ILE A 452 -9.19 13.27 -30.36
C ILE A 452 -9.79 11.86 -30.38
N ASP A 453 -9.68 11.16 -29.25
CA ASP A 453 -10.30 9.85 -29.04
C ASP A 453 -10.90 9.79 -27.64
N ALA A 454 -12.24 9.74 -27.55
CA ALA A 454 -12.93 9.65 -26.27
C ALA A 454 -12.65 8.34 -25.51
N ARG A 455 -12.25 7.26 -26.21
CA ARG A 455 -11.81 6.01 -25.57
C ARG A 455 -10.44 6.14 -24.94
N ASN A 456 -9.64 7.10 -25.37
CA ASN A 456 -8.28 7.32 -24.87
C ASN A 456 -8.12 8.78 -24.43
N PRO A 457 -8.62 9.12 -23.22
CA PRO A 457 -8.50 10.47 -22.70
C PRO A 457 -7.06 10.97 -22.74
N LEU A 458 -6.89 12.22 -23.13
CA LEU A 458 -5.61 12.91 -23.23
C LEU A 458 -4.62 12.32 -24.27
N ILE A 459 -5.06 11.42 -25.17
CA ILE A 459 -4.17 10.82 -26.19
C ILE A 459 -3.43 11.88 -27.01
N LEU A 460 -4.12 12.95 -27.41
CA LEU A 460 -3.54 14.07 -28.16
C LEU A 460 -2.43 14.76 -27.36
N GLN A 461 -2.69 15.07 -26.08
CA GLN A 461 -1.73 15.74 -25.20
C GLN A 461 -0.49 14.87 -24.98
N TRP A 462 -0.67 13.57 -24.75
CA TRP A 462 0.43 12.63 -24.61
C TRP A 462 1.22 12.47 -25.92
N ALA A 463 0.55 12.41 -27.07
CA ALA A 463 1.21 12.31 -28.37
C ALA A 463 2.06 13.56 -28.67
N ILE A 464 1.52 14.76 -28.41
CA ILE A 464 2.27 16.02 -28.55
C ILE A 464 3.48 16.04 -27.61
N LEU A 465 3.32 15.61 -26.35
CA LEU A 465 4.44 15.54 -25.41
C LEU A 465 5.52 14.54 -25.88
N ALA A 466 5.12 13.37 -26.37
CA ALA A 466 6.04 12.37 -26.91
C ALA A 466 6.82 12.93 -28.10
N LEU A 467 6.15 13.58 -29.05
CA LEU A 467 6.78 14.22 -30.21
C LEU A 467 7.74 15.34 -29.80
N ARG A 468 7.34 16.21 -28.85
CA ARG A 468 8.23 17.22 -28.26
C ARG A 468 9.50 16.56 -27.71
N ASN A 469 9.33 15.52 -26.89
CA ASN A 469 10.44 14.84 -26.23
C ASN A 469 11.34 14.09 -27.23
N LEU A 470 10.79 13.57 -28.32
CA LEU A 470 11.55 12.95 -29.41
C LEU A 470 12.40 13.97 -30.18
N CYS A 471 11.91 15.19 -30.37
CA CYS A 471 12.60 16.24 -31.11
C CYS A 471 13.55 17.09 -30.26
N GLU A 472 13.38 17.11 -28.94
CA GLU A 472 14.22 17.87 -28.01
C GLU A 472 15.70 17.45 -28.14
N GLY A 473 16.53 18.35 -28.64
CA GLY A 473 17.97 18.11 -28.84
C GLY A 473 18.30 17.09 -29.94
N ASN A 474 17.36 16.75 -30.83
CA ASN A 474 17.52 15.68 -31.82
C ASN A 474 17.16 16.15 -33.24
N PRO A 475 18.13 16.70 -34.01
CA PRO A 475 17.87 17.23 -35.35
C PRO A 475 17.45 16.16 -36.34
N GLU A 476 17.95 14.93 -36.22
CA GLU A 476 17.55 13.83 -37.11
C GLU A 476 16.07 13.47 -36.95
N ASN A 477 15.55 13.51 -35.72
CA ASN A 477 14.11 13.33 -35.47
C ASN A 477 13.28 14.51 -35.99
N GLN A 478 13.78 15.75 -35.87
CA GLN A 478 13.12 16.94 -36.40
C GLN A 478 13.00 16.89 -37.93
N GLU A 479 14.01 16.33 -38.59
CA GLU A 479 14.05 16.21 -40.05
C GLU A 479 12.97 15.28 -40.60
N ILE A 480 12.59 14.22 -39.85
CA ILE A 480 11.44 13.37 -40.22
C ILE A 480 10.16 14.20 -40.31
N ILE A 481 9.91 15.07 -39.33
CA ILE A 481 8.71 15.91 -39.29
C ILE A 481 8.80 17.02 -40.35
N ARG A 482 9.99 17.59 -40.57
CA ARG A 482 10.21 18.63 -41.60
C ARG A 482 9.90 18.11 -43.00
N ASN A 483 10.18 16.84 -43.26
CA ASN A 483 9.91 16.18 -44.54
C ASN A 483 8.49 15.61 -44.66
N CYS A 484 7.61 15.81 -43.67
CA CYS A 484 6.20 15.50 -43.82
C CYS A 484 5.55 16.49 -44.80
N GLU A 485 5.16 15.99 -45.97
CA GLU A 485 4.42 16.76 -46.97
C GLU A 485 2.92 16.56 -46.82
N LYS A 486 2.17 17.65 -46.98
CA LYS A 486 0.71 17.61 -47.01
C LYS A 486 0.26 17.08 -48.36
N THR A 487 -0.32 15.89 -48.40
CA THR A 487 -0.76 15.21 -49.64
C THR A 487 -2.23 15.41 -49.98
N GLY A 488 -2.99 16.17 -49.18
CA GLY A 488 -4.38 16.56 -49.43
C GLY A 488 -5.33 16.21 -48.28
N VAL A 489 -6.64 16.23 -48.55
CA VAL A 489 -7.68 15.88 -47.58
C VAL A 489 -8.06 14.40 -47.75
N PRO A 490 -8.07 13.58 -46.68
CA PRO A 490 -8.44 12.17 -46.80
C PRO A 490 -9.91 12.01 -47.23
N ASP A 491 -10.18 10.95 -47.99
CA ASP A 491 -11.53 10.56 -48.35
C ASP A 491 -12.36 10.27 -47.09
N ASN A 492 -13.60 10.78 -47.07
CA ASN A 492 -14.54 10.55 -45.98
C ASN A 492 -15.70 9.68 -46.49
N PRO A 493 -15.81 8.41 -46.05
CA PRO A 493 -16.83 7.49 -46.53
C PRO A 493 -18.26 8.01 -46.30
N ALA A 494 -18.50 8.66 -45.16
CA ALA A 494 -19.82 9.23 -44.85
C ALA A 494 -20.18 10.39 -45.78
N LEU A 495 -19.21 11.20 -46.20
CA LEU A 495 -19.45 12.24 -47.22
C LEU A 495 -19.67 11.62 -48.61
N GLN A 496 -18.92 10.58 -48.97
CA GLN A 496 -19.07 9.90 -50.26
C GLN A 496 -20.45 9.23 -50.41
N GLU A 497 -20.97 8.62 -49.35
CA GLU A 497 -22.35 8.10 -49.30
C GLU A 497 -23.39 9.20 -49.56
N MET A 498 -23.12 10.42 -49.09
CA MET A 498 -23.96 11.60 -49.34
C MET A 498 -23.68 12.26 -50.70
N GLY A 499 -22.81 11.71 -51.54
CA GLY A 499 -22.42 12.30 -52.82
C GLY A 499 -21.56 13.57 -52.67
N LEU A 500 -20.80 13.67 -51.58
CA LEU A 500 -19.94 14.79 -51.22
C LEU A 500 -18.49 14.32 -51.02
N THR A 501 -17.54 15.25 -51.10
CA THR A 501 -16.12 15.05 -50.79
C THR A 501 -15.56 16.29 -50.13
N LEU A 502 -14.39 16.18 -49.51
CA LEU A 502 -13.66 17.33 -48.98
C LEU A 502 -12.72 17.84 -50.05
N HIS A 503 -12.91 19.09 -50.45
CA HIS A 503 -12.05 19.79 -51.38
C HIS A 503 -11.22 20.83 -50.63
N GLU A 504 -9.93 20.85 -50.91
CA GLU A 504 -9.04 21.86 -50.36
C GLU A 504 -9.03 23.11 -51.25
N ASP A 505 -9.12 24.29 -50.65
CA ASP A 505 -8.92 25.53 -51.40
C ASP A 505 -7.49 25.60 -51.96
N ALA A 506 -7.29 26.34 -53.06
CA ALA A 506 -6.01 26.42 -53.78
C ALA A 506 -4.80 26.83 -52.92
N ASP A 507 -5.05 27.51 -51.79
CA ASP A 507 -4.02 27.97 -50.85
C ASP A 507 -3.72 26.96 -49.72
N GLY A 508 -4.40 25.81 -49.69
CA GLY A 508 -4.25 24.76 -48.68
C GLY A 508 -4.65 25.17 -47.25
N LYS A 509 -5.36 26.29 -47.11
CA LYS A 509 -5.71 26.92 -45.83
C LYS A 509 -7.12 26.60 -45.34
N SER A 510 -8.01 26.15 -46.22
CA SER A 510 -9.40 25.86 -45.87
C SER A 510 -9.89 24.61 -46.60
N ILE A 511 -10.65 23.78 -45.86
CA ILE A 511 -11.28 22.57 -46.36
C ILE A 511 -12.77 22.87 -46.50
N ARG A 512 -13.35 22.59 -47.67
CA ARG A 512 -14.77 22.77 -47.96
C ARG A 512 -15.40 21.44 -48.38
N ILE A 513 -16.68 21.28 -48.09
CA ILE A 513 -17.46 20.16 -48.61
C ILE A 513 -17.87 20.52 -50.05
N ALA A 514 -17.55 19.63 -50.99
CA ALA A 514 -17.86 19.77 -52.41
C ALA A 514 -18.64 18.55 -52.92
N PRO A 515 -19.41 18.66 -54.01
CA PRO A 515 -20.05 17.51 -54.63
C PRO A 515 -19.01 16.49 -55.13
N LEU A 516 -19.28 15.21 -54.90
CA LEU A 516 -18.49 14.10 -55.44
C LEU A 516 -18.69 14.05 -56.95
N ARG A 517 -17.64 14.34 -57.72
CA ARG A 517 -17.69 14.27 -59.20
C ARG A 517 -17.83 12.80 -59.62
N ARG A 518 -19.01 12.44 -60.13
CA ARG A 518 -19.23 11.15 -60.81
C ARG A 518 -18.77 11.29 -62.26
N ASN A 519 -17.82 10.45 -62.68
CA ASN A 519 -17.46 10.29 -64.09
C ASN A 519 -18.51 9.48 -64.83
#